data_AF-A0A957VHR1-F1
#
_entry.id   AF-A0A957VHR1-F1
#
_cell.length_a   1.000
_cell.length_b   1.000
_cell.length_c   1.000
_cell.angle_alpha   90.00
_cell.angle_beta   90.00
_cell.angle_gamma   90.00
#
_symmetry.space_group_name_H-M   'P 1'
#
loop_
_entity.id
_entity.type
_entity.pdbx_description
1 polymer ?
#
loop_
_entity_poly.entity_id
_entity_poly.type
_entity_poly.pdbx_seq_one_letter_code
_entity_poly.pdbx_strand_id
1 'polypeptide(L)'
;GFKGWGMTSGTLAGLLLSDLITGRDNPWAELFSPNRVKLSNLSTLAQQNLGVAAEYAKGLVSSGADTSPETPGTGCLVNGPDGKEAQFRDADGVLHRLSPVCPHMGCLVNWNDAEETWDCPCHGSRFAGTGEVIHGPAHEALPKKE
;
A
#
# COMPACT_ATOMS: atom_id res chain seq x y z
N GLY A 1 -16.04 -2.41 -1.20
CA GLY A 1 -15.49 -3.23 -0.12
C GLY A 1 -15.13 -4.59 -0.65
N PHE A 2 -13.87 -4.76 -1.08
CA PHE A 2 -13.30 -6.07 -1.43
C PHE A 2 -13.58 -7.05 -0.28
N LYS A 3 -14.11 -8.24 -0.62
CA LYS A 3 -14.89 -9.19 0.22
C LYS A 3 -16.43 -9.13 0.09
N GLY A 4 -16.97 -8.49 -0.94
CA GLY A 4 -18.38 -8.65 -1.35
C GLY A 4 -19.41 -7.73 -0.67
N TRP A 5 -19.06 -7.09 0.43
CA TRP A 5 -19.97 -6.19 1.17
C TRP A 5 -19.93 -4.73 0.70
N GLY A 6 -19.21 -4.46 -0.38
CA GLY A 6 -18.94 -3.09 -0.84
C GLY A 6 -20.17 -2.25 -1.13
N MET A 7 -21.12 -2.81 -1.87
CA MET A 7 -22.34 -2.09 -2.24
C MET A 7 -23.22 -1.83 -1.02
N THR A 8 -23.35 -2.81 -0.13
CA THR A 8 -24.14 -2.70 1.11
C THR A 8 -23.54 -1.68 2.06
N SER A 9 -22.25 -1.78 2.36
CA SER A 9 -21.57 -0.83 3.26
C SER A 9 -21.53 0.58 2.68
N GLY A 10 -21.36 0.72 1.36
CA GLY A 10 -21.41 2.02 0.69
C GLY A 10 -22.79 2.68 0.77
N THR A 11 -23.86 1.90 0.53
CA THR A 11 -25.23 2.39 0.64
C THR A 11 -25.56 2.82 2.08
N LEU A 12 -25.21 1.98 3.06
CA LEU A 12 -25.41 2.30 4.47
C LEU A 12 -24.65 3.56 4.88
N ALA A 13 -23.39 3.71 4.45
CA ALA A 13 -22.61 4.91 4.71
C ALA A 13 -23.26 6.16 4.09
N GLY A 14 -23.79 6.08 2.87
CA GLY A 14 -24.51 7.18 2.23
C GLY A 14 -25.75 7.62 3.00
N LEU A 15 -26.58 6.67 3.43
CA LEU A 15 -27.76 6.94 4.27
C LEU A 15 -27.37 7.59 5.59
N LEU A 16 -26.40 6.99 6.29
CA LEU A 16 -25.93 7.47 7.58
C LEU A 16 -25.35 8.89 7.49
N LEU A 17 -24.48 9.15 6.51
CA LEU A 17 -23.86 10.46 6.33
C LEU A 17 -24.89 11.54 5.95
N SER A 18 -25.86 11.20 5.09
CA SER A 18 -26.94 12.12 4.73
C SER A 18 -27.75 12.56 5.94
N ASP A 19 -28.13 11.61 6.81
CA ASP A 19 -28.90 11.91 8.02
C ASP A 19 -28.07 12.77 9.00
N LEU A 20 -26.80 12.41 9.23
CA LEU A 20 -25.90 13.17 10.09
C LEU A 20 -25.68 14.62 9.59
N ILE A 21 -25.51 14.82 8.28
CA ILE A 21 -25.33 16.16 7.69
C ILE A 21 -26.61 16.99 7.79
N THR A 22 -27.78 16.37 7.65
CA THR A 22 -29.08 17.05 7.71
C THR A 22 -29.65 17.17 9.13
N GLY A 23 -28.92 16.69 10.15
CA GLY A 23 -29.34 16.73 11.55
C GLY A 23 -30.50 15.79 11.88
N ARG A 24 -30.69 14.72 11.10
CA ARG A 24 -31.68 13.68 11.36
C ARG A 24 -31.07 12.59 12.24
N ASP A 25 -31.85 12.11 13.20
CA ASP A 25 -31.46 10.96 14.01
C ASP A 25 -31.39 9.70 13.14
N ASN A 26 -30.29 8.94 13.29
CA ASN A 26 -30.09 7.69 12.58
C ASN A 26 -29.82 6.53 13.57
N PRO A 27 -30.60 5.44 13.52
CA PRO A 27 -30.50 4.34 14.49
C PRO A 27 -29.18 3.58 14.41
N TRP A 28 -28.41 3.73 13.34
CA TRP A 28 -27.12 3.06 13.15
C TRP A 28 -25.92 3.95 13.48
N ALA A 29 -26.13 5.23 13.82
CA ALA A 29 -25.04 6.18 14.05
C ALA A 29 -24.07 5.73 15.15
N GLU A 30 -24.60 5.21 16.27
CA GLU A 30 -23.76 4.72 17.37
C GLU A 30 -22.97 3.47 16.97
N LEU A 31 -23.63 2.53 16.28
CA LEU A 31 -23.05 1.24 15.88
C LEU A 31 -21.85 1.43 14.92
N PHE A 32 -21.97 2.38 13.99
CA PHE A 32 -20.93 2.67 12.99
C PHE A 32 -19.99 3.81 13.40
N SER A 33 -20.12 4.33 14.62
CA SER A 33 -19.25 5.39 15.11
C SER A 33 -17.79 4.95 15.11
N PRO A 34 -16.85 5.78 14.59
CA PRO A 34 -15.42 5.50 14.67
C PRO A 34 -14.90 5.61 16.11
N ASN A 35 -15.63 6.34 16.98
CA ASN A 35 -15.26 6.57 18.38
C ASN A 35 -15.69 5.43 19.33
N ARG A 36 -16.13 4.28 18.81
CA ARG A 36 -16.60 3.11 19.59
C ARG A 36 -15.48 2.33 20.29
N VAL A 37 -14.51 3.02 20.88
CA VAL A 37 -13.36 2.39 21.53
C VAL A 37 -13.78 1.87 22.91
N LYS A 38 -13.84 0.55 23.06
CA LYS A 38 -14.08 -0.10 24.37
C LYS A 38 -12.74 -0.53 24.97
N LEU A 39 -12.50 -0.18 26.24
CA LEU A 39 -11.29 -0.58 27.00
C LEU A 39 -11.07 -2.10 27.04
N SER A 40 -12.15 -2.90 26.97
CA SER A 40 -12.09 -4.36 26.89
C SER A 40 -11.39 -4.90 25.64
N ASN A 41 -11.25 -4.08 24.59
CA ASN A 41 -10.70 -4.49 23.29
C ASN A 41 -9.25 -4.05 23.09
N LEU A 42 -8.59 -3.51 24.12
CA LEU A 42 -7.20 -3.07 24.04
C LEU A 42 -6.23 -4.21 23.73
N SER A 43 -6.47 -5.41 24.27
CA SER A 43 -5.66 -6.60 23.99
C SER A 43 -5.77 -7.01 22.51
N THR A 44 -6.97 -6.99 21.95
CA THR A 44 -7.20 -7.24 20.52
C THR A 44 -6.52 -6.20 19.66
N LEU A 45 -6.60 -4.92 20.03
CA LEU A 45 -5.93 -3.84 19.31
C LEU A 45 -4.41 -4.01 19.31
N ALA A 46 -3.82 -4.36 20.46
CA ALA A 46 -2.39 -4.64 20.57
C ALA A 46 -1.97 -5.84 19.71
N GLN A 47 -2.73 -6.95 19.75
CA GLN A 47 -2.47 -8.12 18.91
C GLN A 47 -2.56 -7.80 17.42
N GLN A 48 -3.54 -7.01 17.00
CA GLN A 48 -3.69 -6.59 15.61
C GLN A 48 -2.51 -5.74 15.14
N ASN A 49 -2.08 -4.76 15.94
CA ASN A 49 -0.93 -3.92 15.62
C ASN A 49 0.40 -4.70 15.60
N LEU A 50 0.54 -5.73 16.44
CA LEU A 50 1.71 -6.63 16.40
C LEU A 50 1.79 -7.39 15.07
N GLY A 51 0.65 -7.86 14.55
CA GLY A 51 0.61 -8.51 13.23
C GLY A 51 1.07 -7.56 12.12
N VAL A 52 0.62 -6.31 12.13
CA VAL A 52 1.06 -5.28 11.17
C VAL A 52 2.56 -5.02 11.29
N ALA A 53 3.07 -4.87 12.50
CA ALA A 53 4.50 -4.65 12.73
C ALA A 53 5.36 -5.83 12.23
N ALA A 54 4.88 -7.06 12.41
CA ALA A 54 5.55 -8.26 11.92
C ALA A 54 5.59 -8.30 10.38
N GLU A 55 4.48 -8.00 9.70
CA GLU A 55 4.46 -7.93 8.23
C GLU A 55 5.36 -6.81 7.69
N TYR A 56 5.39 -5.66 8.37
CA TYR A 56 6.30 -4.57 8.02
C TYR A 56 7.77 -5.00 8.15
N ALA A 57 8.13 -5.64 9.27
CA ALA A 57 9.47 -6.15 9.51
C ALA A 57 9.87 -7.21 8.47
N LYS A 58 8.96 -8.15 8.15
CA LYS A 58 9.16 -9.17 7.11
C LYS A 58 9.47 -8.55 5.75
N GLY A 59 8.79 -7.47 5.38
CA GLY A 59 9.09 -6.68 4.18
C GLY A 59 10.53 -6.17 4.19
N LEU A 60 10.99 -5.58 5.30
CA LEU A 60 12.36 -5.07 5.41
C LEU A 60 13.42 -6.17 5.31
N VAL A 61 13.20 -7.34 5.93
CA VAL A 61 14.16 -8.46 5.90
C VAL A 61 14.04 -9.38 4.69
N SER A 62 13.02 -9.22 3.85
CA SER A 62 12.87 -10.00 2.60
C SER A 62 14.16 -9.94 1.77
N SER A 63 14.59 -11.01 1.13
CA SER A 63 15.79 -10.97 0.29
C SER A 63 15.49 -10.23 -1.02
N GLY A 64 16.29 -9.22 -1.36
CA GLY A 64 16.39 -8.74 -2.75
C GLY A 64 17.15 -9.75 -3.61
N ALA A 65 17.01 -9.65 -4.93
CA ALA A 65 17.87 -10.32 -5.89
C ALA A 65 19.32 -9.83 -5.77
N ASP A 66 20.26 -10.71 -6.14
CA ASP A 66 21.69 -10.39 -6.16
C ASP A 66 22.09 -9.62 -7.42
N THR A 67 21.26 -9.68 -8.47
CA THR A 67 21.56 -9.09 -9.78
C THR A 67 20.41 -8.20 -10.28
N SER A 68 20.79 -7.18 -11.05
CA SER A 68 19.88 -6.30 -11.78
C SER A 68 19.05 -7.05 -12.83
N PRO A 69 17.86 -6.54 -13.19
CA PRO A 69 17.09 -7.10 -14.29
C PRO A 69 17.86 -6.97 -15.62
N GLU A 70 18.02 -8.07 -16.33
CA GLU A 70 18.74 -8.13 -17.61
C GLU A 70 17.80 -7.92 -18.80
N THR A 71 16.55 -8.38 -18.70
CA THR A 71 15.59 -8.36 -19.80
C THR A 71 14.72 -7.10 -19.74
N PRO A 72 14.51 -6.39 -20.88
CA PRO A 72 13.51 -5.32 -20.97
C PRO A 72 12.12 -5.76 -20.48
N GLY A 73 11.40 -4.88 -19.80
CA GLY A 73 10.07 -5.15 -19.22
C GLY A 73 10.11 -5.89 -17.87
N THR A 74 11.30 -6.16 -17.32
CA THR A 74 11.44 -6.84 -16.03
C THR A 74 11.95 -5.93 -14.92
N GLY A 75 11.53 -6.21 -13.69
CA GLY A 75 11.97 -5.48 -12.51
C GLY A 75 12.16 -6.39 -11.30
N CYS A 76 13.00 -5.96 -10.37
CA CYS A 76 13.22 -6.67 -9.12
C CYS A 76 13.75 -5.72 -8.03
N LEU A 77 13.59 -6.12 -6.77
CA LEU A 77 14.31 -5.49 -5.67
C LEU A 77 15.74 -6.04 -5.65
N VAL A 78 16.74 -5.16 -5.67
CA VAL A 78 18.16 -5.54 -5.63
C VAL A 78 18.81 -5.03 -4.35
N ASN A 79 19.70 -5.81 -3.74
CA ASN A 79 20.49 -5.34 -2.61
C ASN A 79 21.64 -4.44 -3.08
N GLY A 80 21.53 -3.13 -2.87
CA GLY A 80 22.57 -2.15 -3.18
C GLY A 80 23.49 -1.84 -1.98
N PRO A 81 24.60 -1.13 -2.19
CA PRO A 81 25.50 -0.69 -1.12
C PRO A 81 24.82 0.24 -0.12
N ASP A 82 23.91 1.11 -0.59
CA ASP A 82 23.13 2.05 0.22
C ASP A 82 21.74 1.51 0.59
N GLY A 83 21.63 0.17 0.69
CA GLY A 83 20.40 -0.55 0.94
C GLY A 83 19.64 -0.93 -0.33
N LYS A 84 18.45 -1.51 -0.17
CA LYS A 84 17.68 -2.05 -1.28
C LYS A 84 17.28 -0.99 -2.31
N GLU A 85 17.21 -1.40 -3.56
CA GLU A 85 16.80 -0.60 -4.71
C GLU A 85 15.67 -1.32 -5.46
N ALA A 86 14.68 -0.56 -5.90
CA ALA A 86 13.72 -1.05 -6.90
C ALA A 86 14.32 -0.76 -8.28
N GLN A 87 14.63 -1.81 -9.04
CA GLN A 87 15.24 -1.68 -10.36
C GLN A 87 14.29 -2.21 -11.43
N PHE A 88 14.13 -1.45 -12.50
CA PHE A 88 13.30 -1.80 -13.66
C PHE A 88 14.08 -1.51 -14.94
N ARG A 89 14.08 -2.45 -15.89
CA ARG A 89 14.63 -2.21 -17.22
C ARG A 89 13.51 -1.97 -18.21
N ASP A 90 13.46 -0.78 -18.80
CA ASP A 90 12.41 -0.45 -19.77
C ASP A 90 12.64 -1.11 -21.14
N ALA A 91 11.69 -0.91 -22.05
CA ALA A 91 11.69 -1.46 -23.40
C ALA A 91 12.91 -1.01 -24.24
N ASP A 92 13.44 0.18 -23.97
CA ASP A 92 14.63 0.73 -24.63
C ASP A 92 15.93 0.19 -24.00
N GLY A 93 15.82 -0.64 -22.95
CA GLY A 93 16.94 -1.23 -22.24
C GLY A 93 17.54 -0.33 -21.17
N VAL A 94 16.94 0.83 -20.88
CA VAL A 94 17.40 1.75 -19.84
C VAL A 94 17.05 1.19 -18.46
N LEU A 95 18.04 1.19 -17.57
CA LEU A 95 17.86 0.75 -16.19
C LEU A 95 17.42 1.93 -15.31
N HIS A 96 16.19 1.86 -14.81
CA HIS A 96 15.65 2.78 -13.81
C HIS A 96 15.96 2.25 -12.41
N ARG A 97 16.50 3.11 -11.55
CA ARG A 97 16.80 2.79 -10.15
C ARG A 97 16.02 3.72 -9.24
N LEU A 98 15.23 3.14 -8.35
CA LEU A 98 14.29 3.83 -7.50
C LEU A 98 14.47 3.39 -6.04
N SER A 99 14.01 4.25 -5.13
CA SER A 99 13.74 3.83 -3.76
C SER A 99 12.60 2.82 -3.77
N PRO A 100 12.75 1.65 -3.12
CA PRO A 100 11.66 0.70 -2.99
C PRO A 100 10.67 1.11 -1.89
N VAL A 101 10.93 2.21 -1.16
CA VAL A 101 10.13 2.67 -0.04
C VAL A 101 8.93 3.48 -0.56
N CYS A 102 7.73 2.96 -0.36
CA CYS A 102 6.49 3.63 -0.70
C CYS A 102 6.35 4.95 0.12
N PRO A 103 6.15 6.11 -0.54
CA PRO A 103 6.09 7.40 0.15
C PRO A 103 4.81 7.61 0.97
N HIS A 104 3.83 6.69 0.90
CA HIS A 104 2.63 6.77 1.74
C HIS A 104 2.95 6.53 3.23
N MET A 105 3.50 5.35 3.56
CA MET A 105 3.76 4.93 4.95
C MET A 105 5.00 4.03 5.08
N GLY A 106 5.92 4.08 4.12
CA GLY A 106 7.25 3.47 4.25
C GLY A 106 7.36 1.98 3.96
N CYS A 107 6.29 1.31 3.54
CA CYS A 107 6.37 -0.10 3.13
C CYS A 107 7.22 -0.29 1.87
N LEU A 108 7.91 -1.43 1.76
CA LEU A 108 8.57 -1.80 0.50
C LEU A 108 7.56 -2.21 -0.57
N VAL A 109 7.76 -1.75 -1.79
CA VAL A 109 6.97 -2.15 -2.97
C VAL A 109 7.43 -3.51 -3.50
N ASN A 110 6.52 -4.22 -4.20
CA ASN A 110 6.82 -5.45 -4.93
C ASN A 110 6.69 -5.21 -6.43
N TRP A 111 7.49 -5.90 -7.23
CA TRP A 111 7.35 -5.89 -8.68
C TRP A 111 6.16 -6.76 -9.12
N ASN A 112 5.40 -6.28 -10.10
CA ASN A 112 4.31 -7.00 -10.76
C ASN A 112 4.62 -7.14 -12.26
N ASP A 113 5.08 -8.32 -12.65
CA ASP A 113 5.47 -8.62 -14.04
C ASP A 113 4.31 -8.51 -15.04
N ALA A 114 3.07 -8.71 -14.61
CA ALA A 114 1.93 -8.73 -15.53
C ALA A 114 1.53 -7.32 -16.00
N GLU A 115 1.80 -6.30 -15.19
CA GLU A 115 1.43 -4.91 -15.48
C GLU A 115 2.63 -3.96 -15.53
N GLU A 116 3.85 -4.48 -15.33
CA GLU A 116 5.10 -3.70 -15.27
C GLU A 116 5.04 -2.56 -14.23
N THR A 117 4.47 -2.87 -13.06
CA THR A 117 4.26 -1.89 -11.97
C THR A 117 4.96 -2.27 -10.67
N TRP A 118 5.22 -1.25 -9.86
CA TRP A 118 5.53 -1.41 -8.46
C TRP A 118 4.25 -1.32 -7.62
N ASP A 119 3.90 -2.39 -6.94
CA ASP A 119 2.68 -2.49 -6.13
C ASP A 119 3.03 -2.54 -4.64
N CYS A 120 2.50 -1.58 -3.86
CA CYS A 120 2.68 -1.53 -2.42
C CYS A 120 1.66 -2.45 -1.71
N PRO A 121 2.12 -3.51 -1.01
CA PRO A 121 1.23 -4.52 -0.43
C PRO A 121 0.43 -4.01 0.78
N CYS A 122 0.82 -2.88 1.37
CA CYS A 122 0.20 -2.37 2.59
C CYS A 122 -1.18 -1.76 2.34
N HIS A 123 -1.28 -0.85 1.38
CA HIS A 123 -2.51 -0.09 1.12
C HIS A 123 -2.87 0.01 -0.36
N GLY A 124 -2.14 -0.69 -1.24
CA GLY A 124 -2.46 -0.76 -2.67
C GLY A 124 -2.06 0.48 -3.47
N SER A 125 -1.07 1.26 -3.02
CA SER A 125 -0.44 2.25 -3.90
C SER A 125 0.27 1.54 -5.04
N ARG A 126 0.15 2.08 -6.25
CA ARG A 126 0.76 1.52 -7.46
C ARG A 126 1.55 2.58 -8.18
N PHE A 127 2.70 2.19 -8.72
CA PHE A 127 3.60 3.06 -9.46
C PHE A 127 4.01 2.41 -10.78
N ALA A 128 4.22 3.21 -11.81
CA ALA A 128 4.82 2.73 -13.06
C ALA A 128 6.23 2.19 -12.78
N GLY A 129 6.76 1.34 -13.67
CA GLY A 129 8.14 0.84 -13.53
C GLY A 129 9.19 1.95 -13.37
N THR A 130 8.91 3.13 -13.92
CA THR A 130 9.71 4.37 -13.83
C THR A 130 9.46 5.21 -12.57
N GLY A 131 8.49 4.82 -11.73
CA GLY A 131 8.28 5.34 -10.38
C GLY A 131 7.10 6.31 -10.21
N GLU A 132 6.47 6.76 -11.29
CA GLU A 132 5.33 7.68 -11.23
C GLU A 132 4.10 7.02 -10.61
N VAL A 133 3.29 7.79 -9.87
CA VAL A 133 2.08 7.29 -9.23
C VAL A 133 1.02 6.93 -10.27
N ILE A 134 0.52 5.69 -10.23
CA ILE A 134 -0.64 5.22 -10.99
C ILE A 134 -1.89 5.25 -10.11
N HIS A 135 -1.77 4.78 -8.87
CA HIS A 135 -2.89 4.65 -7.94
C HIS A 135 -2.47 4.96 -6.50
N GLY A 136 -3.30 5.71 -5.78
CA GLY A 136 -3.07 6.10 -4.39
C GLY A 136 -3.22 4.93 -3.39
N PRO A 137 -3.05 5.17 -2.08
CA PRO A 137 -3.06 6.47 -1.40
C PRO A 137 -1.76 7.29 -1.47
N ALA A 138 -0.66 6.78 -2.00
CA ALA A 138 0.52 7.60 -2.25
C ALA A 138 0.20 8.74 -3.25
N HIS A 139 0.75 9.93 -3.00
CA HIS A 139 0.60 11.09 -3.88
C HIS A 139 1.92 11.57 -4.50
N GLU A 140 3.03 10.95 -4.10
CA GLU A 140 4.38 11.25 -4.60
C GLU A 140 4.94 10.04 -5.33
N ALA A 141 5.75 10.27 -6.36
CA ALA A 141 6.46 9.22 -7.07
C ALA A 141 7.50 8.53 -6.18
N LEU A 142 7.92 7.32 -6.55
CA LEU A 142 9.08 6.69 -5.93
C LEU A 142 10.33 7.55 -6.21
N PRO A 143 11.09 7.96 -5.18
CA PRO A 143 12.31 8.73 -5.38
C PRO A 143 13.31 7.99 -6.26
N LYS A 144 13.95 8.69 -7.20
CA LYS A 144 15.04 8.14 -7.99
C LYS A 144 16.29 7.98 -7.13
N LYS A 145 17.05 6.91 -7.37
CA LYS A 145 18.39 6.71 -6.80
C LYS A 145 19.43 7.02 -7.87
N GLU A 146 20.45 7.79 -7.51
CA GLU A 146 21.61 8.12 -8.37
C GLU A 146 22.63 6.99 -8.40
#